data_AF-A0A2D9C9T5-F1
#
_entry.id   AF-A0A2D9C9T5-F1
#
_cell.length_a   1.000
_cell.length_b   1.000
_cell.length_c   1.000
_cell.angle_alpha   90.00
_cell.angle_beta   90.00
_cell.angle_gamma   90.00
#
_symmetry.space_group_name_H-M   'P 1'
#
loop_
_entity.id
_entity.type
_entity.pdbx_description
1 polymer ?
#
loop_
_entity_poly.entity_id
_entity_poly.type
_entity_poly.pdbx_seq_one_letter_code
_entity_poly.pdbx_strand_id
1 'polypeptide(L)'
;MTLYYQTHSWSSQPQPTEETIKLWKHISEKSSWRIVQLQNGFFQTEYQDLNNKDTWIDVTRRETLDGAETAIDKSVDHYSKKVEFINGPKVVKTFK
;
A
#
# COMPACT_ATOMS: atom_id res chain seq x y z
N MET A 1 -26.52 37.70 -16.41
CA MET A 1 -25.71 37.45 -15.20
C MET A 1 -24.62 36.45 -15.58
N THR A 2 -23.36 36.81 -15.45
CA THR A 2 -22.22 35.90 -15.66
C THR A 2 -21.90 35.21 -14.34
N LEU A 3 -22.07 33.90 -14.27
CA LEU A 3 -21.71 33.08 -13.11
C LEU A 3 -20.19 32.86 -13.14
N TYR A 4 -19.48 33.46 -12.18
CA TYR A 4 -18.07 33.18 -11.93
C TYR A 4 -17.96 31.96 -11.02
N TYR A 5 -17.58 30.81 -11.57
CA TYR A 5 -17.26 29.63 -10.76
C TYR A 5 -15.86 29.78 -10.17
N GLN A 6 -15.78 30.15 -8.90
CA GLN A 6 -14.54 30.16 -8.15
C GLN A 6 -14.18 28.72 -7.77
N THR A 7 -13.23 28.10 -8.48
CA THR A 7 -12.74 26.77 -8.13
C THR A 7 -11.72 26.93 -7.00
N HIS A 8 -12.06 26.55 -5.78
CA HIS A 8 -11.08 26.43 -4.71
C HIS A 8 -10.26 25.15 -4.94
N SER A 9 -9.08 25.27 -5.54
CA SER A 9 -8.13 24.16 -5.60
C SER A 9 -7.56 23.94 -4.21
N TRP A 10 -8.11 22.99 -3.47
CA TRP A 10 -7.58 22.53 -2.20
C TRP A 10 -6.28 21.75 -2.46
N SER A 11 -5.13 22.41 -2.44
CA SER A 11 -3.83 21.72 -2.42
C SER A 11 -3.52 21.29 -0.97
N SER A 12 -4.14 20.21 -0.50
CA SER A 12 -3.77 19.63 0.80
C SER A 12 -3.77 18.12 0.78
N GLN A 13 -2.82 17.54 0.07
CA GLN A 13 -2.35 16.24 0.52
C GLN A 13 -1.41 16.52 1.70
N PRO A 14 -1.79 16.22 2.96
CA PRO A 14 -0.84 16.33 4.07
C PRO A 14 0.37 15.45 3.77
N GLN A 15 1.57 15.96 4.08
CA GLN A 15 2.77 15.14 3.94
C GLN A 15 2.66 13.92 4.87
N PRO A 16 2.99 12.71 4.39
CA PRO A 16 2.90 11.51 5.21
C PRO A 16 3.82 11.61 6.42
N THR A 17 3.35 11.18 7.58
CA THR A 17 4.17 11.13 8.81
C THR A 17 5.26 10.07 8.69
N GLU A 18 6.35 10.22 9.44
CA GLU A 18 7.46 9.25 9.43
C GLU A 18 7.00 7.82 9.77
N GLU A 19 6.07 7.68 10.71
CA GLU A 19 5.46 6.39 11.08
C GLU A 19 4.73 5.75 9.91
N THR A 20 3.99 6.55 9.14
CA THR A 20 3.29 6.10 7.94
C THR A 20 4.28 5.63 6.87
N ILE A 21 5.41 6.32 6.72
CA ILE A 21 6.47 5.95 5.78
C ILE A 21 7.12 4.62 6.21
N LYS A 22 7.38 4.43 7.51
CA LYS A 22 7.90 3.16 8.06
C LYS A 22 6.92 2.01 7.80
N LEU A 23 5.63 2.23 8.03
CA LEU A 23 4.59 1.25 7.73
C LEU A 23 4.60 0.89 6.24
N TRP A 24 4.61 1.88 5.34
CA TRP A 24 4.64 1.62 3.89
C TRP A 24 5.86 0.84 3.43
N LYS A 25 7.04 1.12 4.00
CA LYS A 25 8.24 0.33 3.75
C LYS A 25 8.06 -1.11 4.21
N HIS A 26 7.54 -1.34 5.41
CA HIS A 26 7.34 -2.68 5.96
C HIS A 26 6.37 -3.54 5.12
N ILE A 27 5.22 -2.96 4.73
CA ILE A 27 4.22 -3.67 3.93
C ILE A 27 4.56 -3.76 2.44
N SER A 28 5.57 -3.00 1.97
CA SER A 28 6.12 -3.17 0.63
C SER A 28 6.98 -4.43 0.49
N GLU A 29 7.37 -5.06 1.60
CA GLU A 29 8.10 -6.32 1.57
C GLU A 29 7.12 -7.50 1.57
N LYS A 30 7.15 -8.34 0.55
CA LYS A 30 6.28 -9.53 0.45
C LYS A 30 6.48 -10.51 1.61
N SER A 31 7.65 -10.52 2.26
CA SER A 31 7.95 -11.33 3.45
C SER A 31 7.11 -10.99 4.68
N SER A 32 6.59 -9.76 4.75
CA SER A 32 5.74 -9.30 5.85
C SER A 32 4.29 -9.81 5.71
N TRP A 33 3.97 -10.53 4.63
CA TRP A 33 2.63 -11.01 4.32
C TRP A 33 2.52 -12.52 4.50
N ARG A 34 1.32 -12.95 4.87
CA ARG A 34 0.94 -14.36 4.85
C ARG A 34 -0.49 -14.53 4.36
N ILE A 35 -0.81 -15.74 3.92
CA ILE A 35 -2.16 -16.15 3.56
C ILE A 35 -2.61 -17.18 4.58
N VAL A 36 -3.75 -16.93 5.22
CA VAL A 36 -4.38 -17.83 6.18
C VAL A 36 -5.65 -18.40 5.56
N GLN A 37 -5.79 -19.73 5.57
CA GLN A 37 -7.03 -20.38 5.19
C GLN A 37 -7.98 -20.40 6.40
N LEU A 38 -9.16 -19.80 6.23
CA LEU A 38 -10.22 -19.79 7.22
C LEU A 38 -11.04 -21.08 7.17
N GLN A 39 -11.70 -21.42 8.28
CA GLN A 39 -12.55 -22.62 8.39
C GLN A 39 -13.74 -22.63 7.41
N ASN A 40 -14.10 -21.46 6.87
CA ASN A 40 -15.15 -21.29 5.87
C ASN A 40 -14.64 -21.51 4.42
N GLY A 41 -13.37 -21.88 4.23
CA GLY A 41 -12.77 -22.12 2.91
C GLY A 41 -12.24 -20.88 2.19
N PHE A 42 -12.38 -19.68 2.78
CA PHE A 42 -11.80 -18.45 2.22
C PHE A 42 -10.34 -18.28 2.62
N PHE A 43 -9.59 -17.58 1.79
CA PHE A 43 -8.21 -17.19 2.03
C PHE A 43 -8.16 -15.73 2.47
N GLN A 44 -7.60 -15.50 3.66
CA GLN A 44 -7.38 -14.17 4.23
C GLN A 44 -5.92 -13.78 4.03
N THR A 45 -5.69 -12.60 3.45
CA THR A 45 -4.35 -12.00 3.35
C THR A 45 -4.11 -11.14 4.58
N GLU A 46 -3.00 -11.38 5.27
CA GLU A 46 -2.62 -10.66 6.49
C GLU A 46 -1.20 -10.11 6.34
N TYR A 47 -0.94 -8.95 6.94
CA TYR A 47 0.43 -8.44 7.11
C TYR A 47 0.80 -8.38 8.59
N GLN A 48 2.09 -8.52 8.87
CA GLN A 48 2.63 -8.43 10.22
C GLN A 48 2.60 -6.99 10.72
N ASP A 49 2.23 -6.77 11.98
CA ASP A 49 2.31 -5.43 12.56
C ASP A 49 3.78 -5.01 12.78
N LEU A 50 4.05 -3.71 12.62
CA LEU A 50 5.39 -3.15 12.74
C LEU A 50 5.90 -3.19 14.19
N ASN A 51 5.00 -2.97 15.14
CA ASN A 51 5.33 -2.85 16.56
C ASN A 51 5.26 -4.21 17.26
N ASN A 52 4.31 -5.06 16.86
CA ASN A 52 4.13 -6.37 17.45
C ASN A 52 4.22 -7.50 16.41
N LYS A 53 5.31 -8.26 16.46
CA LYS A 53 5.56 -9.38 15.54
C LYS A 53 4.58 -10.54 15.69
N ASP A 54 3.90 -10.66 16.83
CA ASP A 54 2.91 -11.70 17.06
C ASP A 54 1.53 -11.29 16.52
N THR A 55 1.32 -10.01 16.23
CA THR A 55 0.07 -9.49 15.69
C THR A 55 0.10 -9.50 14.17
N TRP A 56 -0.97 -10.04 13.59
CA TRP A 56 -1.22 -10.05 12.16
C TRP A 56 -2.54 -9.36 11.87
N ILE A 57 -2.53 -8.45 10.90
CA ILE A 57 -3.66 -7.59 10.57
C ILE A 57 -4.27 -8.07 9.26
N ASP A 58 -5.58 -8.29 9.24
CA ASP A 58 -6.31 -8.73 8.07
C ASP A 58 -6.58 -7.58 7.08
N VAL A 59 -6.45 -7.87 5.78
CA VAL A 59 -6.60 -6.86 4.72
C VAL A 59 -7.71 -7.23 3.76
N THR A 60 -7.61 -8.40 3.12
CA THR A 60 -8.58 -8.85 2.14
C THR A 60 -8.91 -10.33 2.31
N ARG A 61 -10.11 -10.72 1.89
CA ARG A 61 -10.55 -12.12 1.81
C ARG A 61 -10.87 -12.48 0.38
N ARG A 62 -10.40 -13.64 -0.09
CA ARG A 62 -10.56 -14.14 -1.46
C ARG A 62 -10.96 -15.61 -1.43
N GLU A 63 -11.64 -16.06 -2.48
CA GLU A 63 -12.08 -17.45 -2.62
C GLU A 63 -10.95 -18.37 -3.09
N THR A 64 -9.98 -17.84 -3.82
CA THR A 64 -8.86 -18.60 -4.40
C THR A 64 -7.52 -18.16 -3.84
N LEU A 65 -6.58 -19.10 -3.72
CA LEU A 65 -5.21 -18.83 -3.28
C LEU A 65 -4.47 -17.92 -4.27
N ASP A 66 -4.62 -18.17 -5.57
CA ASP A 66 -4.06 -17.34 -6.65
C ASP A 66 -4.59 -15.89 -6.60
N GLY A 67 -5.88 -15.72 -6.29
CA GLY A 67 -6.49 -14.41 -6.10
C GLY A 67 -5.95 -13.68 -4.87
N ALA A 68 -5.60 -14.40 -3.80
CA ALA A 68 -4.96 -13.86 -2.62
C ALA A 68 -3.50 -13.44 -2.90
N GLU A 69 -2.73 -14.27 -3.62
CA GLU A 69 -1.36 -13.93 -4.01
C GLU A 69 -1.32 -12.70 -4.94
N THR A 70 -2.18 -12.66 -5.95
CA THR A 70 -2.30 -11.50 -6.85
C THR A 70 -2.66 -10.22 -6.07
N ALA A 71 -3.49 -10.33 -5.03
CA ALA A 71 -3.85 -9.19 -4.18
C ALA A 71 -2.66 -8.69 -3.35
N ILE A 72 -1.83 -9.60 -2.82
CA ILE A 72 -0.60 -9.26 -2.12
C ILE A 72 0.38 -8.56 -3.06
N ASP A 73 0.63 -9.12 -4.25
CA ASP A 73 1.57 -8.55 -5.22
C ASP A 73 1.17 -7.14 -5.65
N LYS A 74 -0.14 -6.91 -5.90
CA LYS A 74 -0.68 -5.56 -6.17
C LYS A 74 -0.52 -4.61 -5.00
N SER A 75 -0.70 -5.09 -3.77
CA SER A 75 -0.55 -4.28 -2.57
C SER A 75 0.91 -3.86 -2.38
N VAL A 76 1.84 -4.81 -2.51
CA VAL A 76 3.28 -4.59 -2.48
C VAL A 76 3.71 -3.55 -3.52
N ASP A 77 3.29 -3.72 -4.78
CA ASP A 77 3.59 -2.78 -5.87
C ASP A 77 3.05 -1.37 -5.57
N HIS A 78 1.82 -1.27 -5.07
CA HIS A 78 1.21 0.00 -4.69
C HIS A 78 1.99 0.73 -3.58
N TYR A 79 2.41 0.01 -2.52
CA TYR A 79 3.18 0.63 -1.44
C TYR A 79 4.63 0.94 -1.84
N SER A 80 5.25 0.10 -2.66
CA SER A 80 6.57 0.36 -3.23
C SER A 80 6.58 1.68 -4.03
N LYS A 81 5.60 1.87 -4.91
CA LYS A 81 5.42 3.12 -5.67
C LYS A 81 5.22 4.34 -4.77
N LYS A 82 4.49 4.19 -3.65
CA LYS A 82 4.33 5.28 -2.67
C LYS A 82 5.65 5.65 -2.00
N VAL A 83 6.46 4.66 -1.64
CA VAL A 83 7.79 4.88 -1.06
C VAL A 83 8.72 5.54 -2.08
N GLU A 84 8.69 5.10 -3.34
CA GLU A 84 9.46 5.73 -4.42
C GLU A 84 9.04 7.19 -4.67
N PHE A 85 7.74 7.47 -4.65
CA PHE A 85 7.21 8.83 -4.83
C PHE A 85 7.70 9.78 -3.73
N ILE A 86 7.81 9.32 -2.48
CA ILE A 86 8.34 10.12 -1.36
C ILE A 86 9.82 10.46 -1.57
N ASN A 87 10.61 9.55 -2.15
CA ASN A 87 12.04 9.77 -2.40
C ASN A 87 12.30 10.81 -3.51
N GLY A 88 11.25 11.25 -4.22
CA GLY A 88 11.33 12.28 -5.25
C GLY A 88 11.68 11.74 -6.64
N PRO A 89 11.89 12.65 -7.61
CA PRO A 89 12.14 12.27 -9.00
C PRO A 89 13.49 11.56 -9.15
N LYS A 90 13.46 10.36 -9.77
CA LYS A 90 14.65 9.57 -10.08
C LYS A 90 15.12 9.82 -11.51
N VAL A 91 16.41 10.09 -11.71
CA VAL A 91 16.99 10.17 -13.05
C VAL A 91 17.09 8.74 -13.60
N VAL A 92 16.28 8.44 -14.62
CA VAL A 92 16.21 7.09 -15.23
C VAL A 92 17.19 6.94 -16.39
N LYS A 93 17.45 8.02 -17.12
CA LYS A 93 18.32 8.00 -18.30
C LYS A 93 18.87 9.40 -18.56
N THR A 94 20.16 9.47 -18.90
CA THR A 94 20.79 10.67 -19.45
C THR A 94 21.23 10.37 -20.88
N PHE A 95 21.08 11.36 -21.75
CA PHE A 95 21.58 11.31 -23.14
C PHE A 95 22.80 12.22 -23.24
N LYS A 96 23.82 11.82 -24.00
CA LYS A 96 25.00 12.64 -24.32
C LYS A 96 24.80 13.32 -25.66
#